data_AF-K1QC73-F1
#
_entry.id   AF-K1QC73-F1
#
_cell.length_a   1.000
_cell.length_b   1.000
_cell.length_c   1.000
_cell.angle_alpha   90.00
_cell.angle_beta   90.00
_cell.angle_gamma   90.00
#
_symmetry.space_group_name_H-M   'P 1'
#
loop_
_entity.id
_entity.type
_entity.pdbx_description
1 polymer ?
#
loop_
_entity_poly.entity_id
_entity_poly.type
_entity_poly.pdbx_seq_one_letter_code
_entity_poly.pdbx_strand_id
1 'polypeptide(L)'
;MKSAGWYNFTEYPSPNISMVCPVVLAQFDTLKQPLVNNCRSPISSLLAGKLKCKYKPGPWEPCDETTDTMSKILTLTSGDRRNCQPTKVMRRSCRKWNSCKYKVGEWGPCVPTTQSRTKVMTLVRGNAIRCKPTKEIRRKCVRLDGTDRCFFGQWKDWEGCLNGVQKKHREVLQGGQECQKRAVRTRGC
;
A
#
# COMPACT_ATOMS: atom_id res chain seq x y z
N MET A 1 3.08 43.62 -30.66
CA MET A 1 1.76 43.23 -30.12
C MET A 1 2.05 42.48 -28.81
N LYS A 2 2.00 43.14 -27.64
CA LYS A 2 0.85 43.20 -26.69
C LYS A 2 0.36 41.78 -26.34
N SER A 3 0.29 41.23 -25.12
CA SER A 3 0.39 41.67 -23.71
C SER A 3 0.46 40.36 -22.87
N ALA A 4 1.29 40.20 -21.83
CA ALA A 4 1.05 40.45 -20.39
C ALA A 4 -0.17 39.76 -19.72
N GLY A 5 0.11 39.06 -18.60
CA GLY A 5 -0.80 38.57 -17.53
C GLY A 5 -0.22 37.31 -16.88
N TRP A 6 0.48 37.24 -15.74
CA TRP A 6 0.55 37.95 -14.45
C TRP A 6 -0.66 37.72 -13.49
N TYR A 7 -0.33 37.11 -12.34
CA TYR A 7 -0.98 37.13 -11.00
C TYR A 7 -2.26 36.26 -10.80
N ASN A 8 -2.58 35.68 -9.63
CA ASN A 8 -2.01 35.82 -8.28
C ASN A 8 -2.37 34.65 -7.34
N PHE A 9 -1.50 34.47 -6.35
CA PHE A 9 -1.73 33.82 -5.04
C PHE A 9 -2.68 34.69 -4.21
N THR A 10 -3.62 34.08 -3.49
CA THR A 10 -4.30 34.68 -2.32
C THR A 10 -4.53 33.56 -1.29
N GLU A 11 -3.78 33.54 -0.20
CA GLU A 11 -4.01 34.24 1.08
C GLU A 11 -5.09 33.58 1.95
N TYR A 12 -4.61 32.91 2.99
CA TYR A 12 -5.32 32.69 4.25
C TYR A 12 -5.53 34.04 4.95
N PRO A 13 -6.68 34.21 5.63
CA PRO A 13 -6.66 34.96 6.88
C PRO A 13 -7.23 34.14 8.04
N SER A 14 -6.41 34.03 9.08
CA SER A 14 -6.84 33.81 10.46
C SER A 14 -7.50 35.07 11.00
N PRO A 15 -8.60 34.99 11.77
CA PRO A 15 -9.04 36.11 12.58
C PRO A 15 -8.33 36.08 13.94
N ASN A 16 -7.45 37.06 14.13
CA ASN A 16 -6.96 37.50 15.43
C ASN A 16 -7.88 38.64 15.87
N ILE A 17 -8.71 38.43 16.89
CA ILE A 17 -9.50 39.48 17.54
C ILE A 17 -9.08 39.52 19.01
N SER A 18 -8.09 40.37 19.28
CA SER A 18 -7.94 41.04 20.56
C SER A 18 -8.89 42.24 20.57
N MET A 19 -9.79 42.35 21.54
CA MET A 19 -10.12 43.65 22.13
C MET A 19 -11.01 43.53 23.38
N VAL A 20 -10.48 44.13 24.45
CA VAL A 20 -11.13 44.72 25.63
C VAL A 20 -12.06 43.89 26.52
N CYS A 21 -11.54 43.54 27.70
CA CYS A 21 -12.30 43.34 28.93
C CYS A 21 -12.76 44.71 29.48
N PRO A 22 -14.07 44.99 29.59
CA PRO A 22 -14.54 46.00 30.52
C PRO A 22 -14.49 45.43 31.95
N VAL A 23 -13.66 46.06 32.77
CA VAL A 23 -13.75 45.99 34.23
C VAL A 23 -15.08 46.65 34.61
N VAL A 24 -16.04 45.86 35.08
CA VAL A 24 -17.20 46.40 35.79
C VAL A 24 -17.09 45.97 37.25
N LEU A 25 -17.04 47.01 38.07
CA LEU A 25 -16.98 46.99 39.53
C LEU A 25 -18.14 46.21 40.12
N ALA A 26 -17.81 45.48 41.18
CA ALA A 26 -18.74 44.74 42.01
C ALA A 26 -19.79 45.65 42.66
N GLN A 27 -21.02 45.16 42.73
CA GLN A 27 -21.92 45.45 43.85
C GLN A 27 -22.43 44.12 44.40
N PHE A 28 -22.23 43.98 45.71
CA PHE A 28 -22.70 42.90 46.56
C PHE A 28 -24.22 42.94 46.60
N ASP A 29 -24.87 41.80 46.43
CA ASP A 29 -26.05 41.51 47.25
C ASP A 29 -26.18 40.01 47.52
N THR A 30 -26.12 39.73 48.82
CA THR A 30 -26.29 38.46 49.49
C THR A 30 -27.71 37.92 49.31
N LEU A 31 -27.86 36.74 48.72
CA LEU A 31 -28.89 35.79 49.16
C LEU A 31 -28.40 34.34 49.07
N LYS A 32 -28.75 33.62 50.12
CA LYS A 32 -28.21 32.36 50.61
C LYS A 32 -29.11 31.21 50.13
N GLN A 33 -28.48 30.03 49.96
CA GLN A 33 -29.06 28.66 49.92
C GLN A 33 -29.50 28.08 48.56
N PRO A 34 -29.51 26.74 48.40
CA PRO A 34 -28.58 25.74 48.95
C PRO A 34 -28.02 24.79 47.87
N LEU A 35 -27.02 24.02 48.29
CA LEU A 35 -26.35 22.92 47.58
C LEU A 35 -27.35 21.96 46.90
N VAL A 36 -27.46 22.04 45.58
CA VAL A 36 -28.01 20.95 44.77
C VAL A 36 -26.86 20.08 44.32
N ASN A 37 -26.80 18.89 44.93
CA ASN A 37 -25.92 17.79 44.59
C ASN A 37 -25.97 17.51 43.08
N ASN A 38 -24.91 17.89 42.36
CA ASN A 38 -24.74 17.48 40.97
C ASN A 38 -24.30 16.02 40.96
N CYS A 39 -25.27 15.12 41.13
CA CYS A 39 -25.11 13.70 40.90
C CYS A 39 -24.54 13.53 39.48
N ARG A 40 -23.29 13.10 39.41
CA ARG A 40 -22.62 12.71 38.17
C ARG A 40 -23.33 11.46 37.66
N SER A 41 -24.36 11.67 36.85
CA SER A 41 -25.15 10.60 36.25
C SER A 41 -24.25 9.59 35.50
N PRO A 42 -24.34 8.28 35.76
CA PRO A 42 -23.60 7.25 35.02
C PRO A 42 -24.14 7.00 33.60
N ILE A 43 -25.08 7.81 33.12
CA ILE A 43 -25.89 7.51 31.92
C ILE A 43 -25.10 7.74 30.61
N SER A 44 -23.95 8.42 30.66
CA SER A 44 -23.17 8.77 29.46
C SER A 44 -22.53 7.57 28.75
N SER A 45 -22.17 6.50 29.46
CA SER A 45 -21.43 5.37 28.85
C SER A 45 -22.35 4.33 28.16
N LEU A 46 -23.59 4.16 28.62
CA LEU A 46 -24.56 3.20 28.05
C LEU A 46 -25.18 3.66 26.72
N LEU A 47 -25.25 4.98 26.48
CA LEU A 47 -25.76 5.55 25.23
C LEU A 47 -24.65 5.80 24.19
N ALA A 48 -23.41 6.04 24.63
CA ALA A 48 -22.28 6.28 23.73
C ALA A 48 -21.96 5.08 22.81
N GLY A 49 -22.26 3.85 23.25
CA GLY A 49 -22.10 2.63 22.46
C GLY A 49 -23.20 2.39 21.41
N LYS A 50 -24.39 2.98 21.59
CA LYS A 50 -25.55 2.84 20.68
C LYS A 50 -25.59 3.89 19.56
N LEU A 51 -24.81 4.98 19.69
CA LEU A 51 -24.79 6.07 18.72
C LEU A 51 -23.84 5.86 17.53
N LYS A 52 -22.82 5.00 17.66
CA LYS A 52 -21.88 4.74 16.56
C LYS A 52 -22.36 3.57 15.71
N CYS A 53 -22.62 3.82 14.42
CA CYS A 53 -22.96 2.78 13.45
C CYS A 53 -21.81 1.77 13.30
N LYS A 54 -22.05 0.50 13.61
CA LYS A 54 -21.09 -0.59 13.40
C LYS A 54 -21.55 -1.48 12.26
N TYR A 55 -20.62 -1.85 11.39
CA TYR A 55 -20.91 -2.65 10.19
C TYR A 55 -20.07 -3.92 10.14
N LYS A 56 -20.66 -5.01 9.68
CA LYS A 56 -19.98 -6.25 9.35
C LYS A 56 -19.60 -6.25 7.87
N PRO A 57 -18.31 -6.43 7.51
CA PRO A 57 -17.90 -6.50 6.12
C PRO A 57 -18.27 -7.85 5.50
N GLY A 58 -18.87 -7.81 4.31
CA GLY A 58 -19.02 -8.96 3.43
C GLY A 58 -17.74 -9.31 2.65
N PRO A 59 -17.79 -10.33 1.78
CA PRO A 59 -16.67 -10.68 0.90
C PRO A 59 -16.41 -9.56 -0.12
N TRP A 60 -15.17 -9.50 -0.62
CA TRP A 60 -14.86 -8.65 -1.77
C TRP A 60 -15.41 -9.29 -3.04
N GLU A 61 -16.08 -8.47 -3.84
CA GLU A 61 -16.42 -8.83 -5.21
C GLU A 61 -15.13 -8.98 -6.05
N PRO A 62 -15.20 -9.68 -7.19
CA PRO A 62 -14.13 -9.67 -8.17
C PRO A 62 -13.72 -8.24 -8.54
N CYS A 63 -12.45 -8.06 -8.86
CA CYS A 63 -11.95 -6.79 -9.34
C CYS A 63 -12.54 -6.49 -10.72
N ASP A 64 -13.20 -5.34 -10.84
CA ASP A 64 -13.59 -4.79 -12.13
C ASP A 64 -12.34 -4.39 -12.92
N GLU A 65 -12.19 -4.98 -14.10
CA GLU A 65 -11.03 -4.83 -14.96
C GLU A 65 -10.96 -3.46 -15.65
N THR A 66 -12.09 -2.77 -15.79
CA THR A 66 -12.15 -1.46 -16.47
C THR A 66 -11.72 -0.33 -15.54
N THR A 67 -12.14 -0.40 -14.28
CA THR A 67 -11.88 0.65 -13.27
C THR A 67 -10.69 0.32 -12.36
N ASP A 68 -10.19 -0.93 -12.38
CA ASP A 68 -9.24 -1.47 -11.41
C ASP A 68 -9.72 -1.28 -9.95
N THR A 69 -11.03 -1.40 -9.73
CA THR A 69 -11.64 -1.33 -8.39
C THR A 69 -12.41 -2.59 -8.04
N MET A 70 -12.41 -2.94 -6.76
CA MET A 70 -13.27 -3.98 -6.20
C MET A 70 -14.14 -3.38 -5.11
N SER A 71 -15.33 -3.92 -4.95
CA SER A 71 -16.33 -3.43 -4.03
C SER A 71 -16.68 -4.52 -3.00
N LYS A 72 -17.12 -4.11 -1.82
CA LYS A 72 -17.76 -5.00 -0.86
C LYS A 72 -18.90 -4.29 -0.16
N ILE A 73 -19.89 -5.05 0.25
CA ILE A 73 -21.03 -4.56 1.01
C ILE A 73 -20.71 -4.66 2.51
N LEU A 74 -20.99 -3.59 3.24
CA LEU A 74 -20.95 -3.49 4.68
C LEU A 74 -22.39 -3.51 5.20
N THR A 75 -22.74 -4.50 6.01
CA THR A 75 -24.11 -4.64 6.56
C THR A 75 -24.16 -4.13 7.99
N LEU A 76 -25.13 -3.27 8.31
CA LEU A 76 -25.27 -2.68 9.64
C LEU A 76 -25.51 -3.79 10.68
N THR A 77 -24.70 -3.81 11.73
CA THR A 77 -24.80 -4.77 12.85
C THR A 77 -25.36 -4.12 14.09
N SER A 78 -25.01 -2.86 14.36
CA SER A 78 -25.56 -2.09 15.48
C SER A 78 -25.59 -0.59 15.19
N GLY A 79 -26.61 0.11 15.68
CA GLY A 79 -26.82 1.54 15.51
C GLY A 79 -28.29 1.85 15.22
N ASP A 80 -28.67 3.12 15.32
CA ASP A 80 -30.03 3.56 15.01
C ASP A 80 -30.28 3.55 13.50
N ARG A 81 -31.31 2.83 13.04
CA ARG A 81 -31.67 2.71 11.62
C ARG A 81 -32.13 4.02 10.99
N ARG A 82 -32.56 5.00 11.80
CA ARG A 82 -32.91 6.34 11.32
C ARG A 82 -31.68 7.16 10.94
N ASN A 83 -30.55 6.89 11.59
CA ASN A 83 -29.30 7.65 11.43
C ASN A 83 -28.19 6.87 10.71
N CYS A 84 -28.30 5.53 10.67
CA CYS A 84 -27.35 4.63 10.05
C CYS A 84 -27.96 3.98 8.81
N GLN A 85 -27.31 4.12 7.66
CA GLN A 85 -27.69 3.36 6.46
C GLN A 85 -27.60 1.85 6.73
N PRO A 86 -28.58 1.04 6.28
CA PRO A 86 -28.61 -0.40 6.52
C PRO A 86 -27.47 -1.14 5.82
N THR A 87 -27.05 -0.65 4.65
CA THR A 87 -25.90 -1.16 3.89
C THR A 87 -25.05 -0.01 3.38
N LYS A 88 -23.73 -0.25 3.27
CA LYS A 88 -22.77 0.68 2.65
C LYS A 88 -21.88 -0.06 1.68
N VAL A 89 -21.52 0.56 0.57
CA VAL A 89 -20.56 0.00 -0.38
C VAL A 89 -19.18 0.58 -0.09
N MET A 90 -18.21 -0.29 0.13
CA MET A 90 -16.81 0.08 0.30
C MET A 90 -16.03 -0.32 -0.94
N ARG A 91 -15.32 0.63 -1.55
CA ARG A 91 -14.50 0.39 -2.75
C ARG A 91 -13.01 0.47 -2.41
N ARG A 92 -12.18 -0.33 -3.08
CA ARG A 92 -10.71 -0.20 -3.03
C ARG A 92 -10.08 -0.54 -4.37
N SER A 93 -8.88 -0.04 -4.62
CA SER A 93 -8.11 -0.45 -5.80
C SER A 93 -7.65 -1.90 -5.69
N CYS A 94 -7.73 -2.63 -6.81
CA CYS A 94 -7.25 -4.00 -6.95
C CYS A 94 -6.00 -4.12 -7.84
N ARG A 95 -5.42 -3.03 -8.36
CA ARG A 95 -4.23 -3.07 -9.26
C ARG A 95 -3.08 -3.90 -8.72
N LYS A 96 -2.78 -3.75 -7.43
CA LYS A 96 -1.68 -4.48 -6.77
C LYS A 96 -1.94 -6.00 -6.74
N TRP A 97 -3.19 -6.40 -6.53
CA TRP A 97 -3.59 -7.80 -6.39
C TRP A 97 -3.78 -8.48 -7.76
N ASN A 98 -4.22 -7.73 -8.76
CA ASN A 98 -4.35 -8.19 -10.15
C ASN A 98 -3.06 -8.06 -10.98
N SER A 99 -1.93 -7.72 -10.35
CA SER A 99 -0.65 -7.69 -11.04
C SER A 99 -0.22 -9.09 -11.49
N CYS A 100 0.21 -9.19 -12.75
CA CYS A 100 0.73 -10.42 -13.31
C CYS A 100 2.05 -10.81 -12.62
N LYS A 101 2.05 -11.88 -11.84
CA LYS A 101 3.24 -12.44 -11.21
C LYS A 101 3.64 -13.68 -11.99
N TYR A 102 4.88 -13.71 -12.44
CA TYR A 102 5.42 -14.82 -13.21
C TYR A 102 6.53 -15.55 -12.47
N LYS A 103 6.62 -16.86 -12.64
CA LYS A 103 7.76 -17.69 -12.26
C LYS A 103 8.85 -17.45 -13.30
N VAL A 104 10.05 -17.15 -12.82
CA VAL A 104 11.20 -16.91 -13.68
C VAL A 104 11.76 -18.24 -14.15
N GLY A 105 11.78 -18.48 -15.47
CA GLY A 105 12.50 -19.62 -16.05
C GLY A 105 14.00 -19.36 -16.21
N GLU A 106 14.69 -20.34 -16.75
CA GLU A 106 16.14 -20.32 -16.94
C GLU A 106 16.56 -19.53 -18.18
N TRP A 107 17.74 -18.93 -18.11
CA TRP A 107 18.34 -18.30 -19.29
C TRP A 107 18.89 -19.38 -20.21
N GLY A 108 18.50 -19.34 -21.47
CA GLY A 108 19.12 -20.14 -22.52
C GLY A 108 20.59 -19.77 -22.77
N PRO A 109 21.26 -20.51 -23.65
CA PRO A 109 22.62 -20.20 -24.10
C PRO A 109 22.66 -18.86 -24.85
N CYS A 110 23.84 -18.24 -24.91
CA CYS A 110 24.03 -17.05 -25.71
C CYS A 110 24.01 -17.43 -27.20
N VAL A 111 23.03 -16.93 -27.94
CA VAL A 111 22.95 -17.17 -29.38
C VAL A 111 23.98 -16.28 -30.10
N PRO A 112 24.94 -16.85 -30.86
CA PRO A 112 26.05 -16.08 -31.44
C PRO A 112 25.58 -15.04 -32.47
N THR A 113 24.56 -15.37 -33.28
CA THR A 113 24.03 -14.48 -34.33
C THR A 113 23.40 -13.21 -33.77
N THR A 114 22.68 -13.31 -32.66
CA THR A 114 21.98 -12.16 -32.05
C THR A 114 22.71 -11.58 -30.83
N GLN A 115 23.78 -12.24 -30.39
CA GLN A 115 24.49 -12.02 -29.12
C GLN A 115 23.52 -11.82 -27.96
N SER A 116 22.50 -12.67 -27.87
CA SER A 116 21.44 -12.56 -26.87
C SER A 116 21.03 -13.90 -26.28
N ARG A 117 20.61 -13.86 -25.01
CA ARG A 117 19.97 -14.95 -24.29
C ARG A 117 18.49 -14.65 -24.14
N THR A 118 17.67 -15.69 -24.22
CA THR A 118 16.25 -15.63 -23.95
C THR A 118 15.90 -16.45 -22.73
N LYS A 119 14.82 -16.09 -22.04
CA LYS A 119 14.17 -16.94 -21.05
C LYS A 119 12.68 -16.78 -21.15
N VAL A 120 11.96 -17.83 -20.79
CA VAL A 120 10.50 -17.83 -20.70
C VAL A 120 10.09 -17.71 -19.24
N MET A 121 9.11 -16.86 -18.97
CA MET A 121 8.50 -16.69 -17.66
C MET A 121 7.05 -17.16 -17.73
N THR A 122 6.64 -18.00 -16.78
CA THR A 122 5.30 -18.62 -16.77
C THR A 122 4.42 -17.93 -15.74
N LEU A 123 3.17 -17.63 -16.08
CA LEU A 123 2.25 -16.94 -15.18
C LEU A 123 1.95 -17.81 -13.94
N VAL A 124 2.10 -17.22 -12.75
CA VAL A 124 1.78 -17.87 -11.46
C VAL A 124 0.45 -17.36 -10.93
N ARG A 125 0.23 -16.05 -11.04
CA ARG A 125 -1.05 -15.41 -10.68
C ARG A 125 -1.26 -14.16 -11.52
N GLY A 126 -2.53 -13.84 -11.75
CA GLY A 126 -2.94 -12.70 -12.55
C GLY A 126 -4.20 -13.05 -13.33
N ASN A 127 -4.79 -12.05 -13.95
CA ASN A 127 -5.97 -12.24 -14.78
C ASN A 127 -5.56 -12.72 -16.18
N ALA A 128 -6.17 -13.79 -16.71
CA ALA A 128 -5.82 -14.36 -18.02
C ALA A 128 -6.08 -13.42 -19.22
N ILE A 129 -7.02 -12.48 -19.09
CA ILE A 129 -7.33 -11.48 -20.12
C ILE A 129 -6.18 -10.46 -20.23
N ARG A 130 -5.59 -10.06 -19.10
CA ARG A 130 -4.51 -9.04 -19.06
C ARG A 130 -3.10 -9.63 -19.06
N CYS A 131 -2.95 -10.84 -18.54
CA CYS A 131 -1.68 -11.50 -18.34
C CYS A 131 -1.52 -12.62 -19.36
N LYS A 132 -0.49 -12.51 -20.21
CA LYS A 132 -0.12 -13.62 -21.10
C LYS A 132 0.27 -14.84 -20.26
N PRO A 133 -0.08 -16.07 -20.70
CA PRO A 133 0.28 -17.29 -19.96
C PRO A 133 1.81 -17.45 -19.84
N THR A 134 2.53 -17.02 -20.88
CA THR A 134 3.99 -16.98 -20.90
C THR A 134 4.48 -15.62 -21.40
N LYS A 135 5.64 -15.21 -20.90
CA LYS A 135 6.36 -14.01 -21.35
C LYS A 135 7.80 -14.36 -21.64
N GLU A 136 8.24 -14.10 -22.86
CA GLU A 136 9.65 -14.21 -23.21
C GLU A 136 10.40 -12.91 -22.88
N ILE A 137 11.60 -13.05 -22.31
CA ILE A 137 12.52 -11.95 -22.09
C ILE A 137 13.83 -12.25 -22.82
N ARG A 138 14.25 -11.33 -23.68
CA ARG A 138 15.53 -11.35 -24.36
C ARG A 138 16.49 -10.32 -23.76
N ARG A 139 17.75 -10.69 -23.57
CA ARG A 139 18.81 -9.78 -23.12
C ARG A 139 20.11 -10.05 -23.86
N LYS A 140 20.81 -8.98 -24.23
CA LYS A 140 22.18 -9.06 -24.78
C LYS A 140 23.15 -9.70 -23.79
N CYS A 141 24.06 -10.53 -24.31
CA CYS A 141 25.06 -11.28 -23.53
C CYS A 141 26.15 -10.36 -22.98
N VAL A 142 26.60 -9.41 -23.81
CA VAL A 142 27.57 -8.38 -23.43
C VAL A 142 26.87 -7.05 -23.16
N ARG A 143 27.54 -6.19 -22.39
CA ARG A 143 27.18 -4.78 -22.24
C ARG A 143 27.62 -3.98 -23.47
N LEU A 144 27.28 -2.69 -23.49
CA LEU A 144 27.71 -1.77 -24.53
C LEU A 144 29.22 -1.50 -24.51
N ASP A 145 29.86 -1.62 -23.35
CA ASP A 145 31.31 -1.48 -23.14
C ASP A 145 32.11 -2.75 -23.49
N GLY A 146 31.47 -3.76 -24.08
CA GLY A 146 32.09 -5.05 -24.41
C GLY A 146 32.28 -6.01 -23.24
N THR A 147 31.98 -5.61 -22.00
CA THR A 147 32.12 -6.49 -20.83
C THR A 147 30.99 -7.51 -20.73
N ASP A 148 31.31 -8.69 -20.19
CA ASP A 148 30.32 -9.74 -19.94
C ASP A 148 29.27 -9.32 -18.92
N ARG A 149 28.00 -9.50 -19.28
CA ARG A 149 26.90 -9.33 -18.33
C ARG A 149 26.77 -10.60 -17.48
N CYS A 150 26.47 -10.40 -16.20
CA CYS A 150 26.14 -11.52 -15.33
C CYS A 150 24.79 -12.14 -15.70
N PHE A 151 24.80 -13.43 -16.03
CA PHE A 151 23.61 -14.27 -16.12
C PHE A 151 23.66 -15.34 -15.05
N PHE A 152 22.51 -15.61 -14.44
CA PHE A 152 22.42 -16.52 -13.30
C PHE A 152 21.34 -17.57 -13.54
N GLY A 153 21.58 -18.79 -13.05
CA GLY A 153 20.58 -19.84 -12.97
C GLY A 153 19.54 -19.59 -11.87
N GLN A 154 18.73 -20.62 -11.60
CA GLN A 154 17.78 -20.59 -10.49
C GLN A 154 18.51 -20.56 -9.15
N TRP A 155 17.89 -19.92 -8.16
CA TRP A 155 18.33 -20.05 -6.77
C TRP A 155 18.06 -21.47 -6.28
N LYS A 156 19.07 -22.10 -5.69
CA LYS A 156 18.85 -23.26 -4.84
C LYS A 156 18.16 -22.84 -3.54
N ASP A 157 17.64 -23.83 -2.84
CA ASP A 157 17.11 -23.63 -1.50
C ASP A 157 18.19 -23.15 -0.52
N TRP A 158 17.73 -22.61 0.61
CA TRP A 158 18.64 -22.27 1.69
C TRP A 158 19.22 -23.54 2.28
N GLU A 159 20.54 -23.57 2.39
CA GLU A 159 21.25 -24.62 3.10
C GLU A 159 20.94 -24.55 4.60
N GLY A 160 21.34 -25.59 5.34
CA GLY A 160 21.19 -25.64 6.80
C GLY A 160 21.81 -24.44 7.51
N CYS A 161 21.36 -24.20 8.75
CA CYS A 161 21.94 -23.18 9.60
C CYS A 161 23.32 -23.64 10.09
N LEU A 162 24.38 -22.94 9.67
CA LEU A 162 25.75 -23.21 10.10
C LEU A 162 26.32 -21.96 10.77
N ASN A 163 26.69 -22.09 12.05
CA ASN A 163 27.24 -20.98 12.84
C ASN A 163 26.35 -19.73 12.84
N GLY A 164 25.03 -19.89 12.97
CA GLY A 164 24.05 -18.78 12.95
C GLY A 164 23.86 -18.12 11.58
N VAL A 165 24.34 -18.76 10.49
CA VAL A 165 24.19 -18.24 9.14
C VAL A 165 23.69 -19.33 8.19
N GLN A 166 22.64 -19.02 7.44
CA GLN A 166 22.24 -19.79 6.26
C GLN A 166 22.83 -19.17 5.00
N LYS A 167 23.25 -20.03 4.08
CA LYS A 167 23.71 -19.63 2.74
C LYS A 167 22.82 -20.24 1.69
N LYS A 168 22.75 -19.58 0.54
CA LYS A 168 22.22 -20.19 -0.67
C LYS A 168 22.99 -19.73 -1.88
N HIS A 169 23.01 -20.59 -2.88
CA HIS A 169 23.81 -20.42 -4.07
C HIS A 169 22.92 -20.50 -5.31
N ARG A 170 23.41 -19.92 -6.40
CA ARG A 170 22.90 -20.15 -7.77
C ARG A 170 24.07 -20.22 -8.72
N GLU A 171 23.86 -20.87 -9.85
CA GLU A 171 24.87 -20.94 -10.90
C GLU A 171 25.09 -19.58 -11.58
N VAL A 172 26.32 -19.29 -11.98
CA VAL A 172 26.67 -18.19 -12.88
C VAL A 172 26.84 -18.75 -14.28
N LEU A 173 25.90 -18.43 -15.16
CA LEU A 173 25.90 -18.90 -16.55
C LEU A 173 26.83 -18.08 -17.45
N GLN A 174 27.18 -16.86 -17.04
CA GLN A 174 28.12 -15.97 -17.73
C GLN A 174 28.59 -14.86 -16.78
N GLY A 175 29.85 -14.45 -16.96
CA GLY A 175 30.51 -13.37 -16.24
C GLY A 175 31.51 -13.85 -15.18
N GLY A 176 32.47 -12.98 -14.84
CA GLY A 176 33.61 -13.33 -14.00
C GLY A 176 33.36 -13.35 -12.49
N GLN A 177 34.42 -13.16 -11.71
CA GLN A 177 34.40 -13.25 -10.24
C GLN A 177 33.36 -12.34 -9.56
N GLU A 178 33.11 -11.15 -10.13
CA GLU A 178 32.11 -10.23 -9.57
C GLU A 178 30.69 -10.80 -9.65
N CYS A 179 30.39 -11.58 -10.69
CA CYS A 179 29.14 -12.31 -10.80
C CYS A 179 29.09 -13.44 -9.76
N GLN A 180 30.19 -14.14 -9.51
CA GLN A 180 30.27 -15.21 -8.50
C GLN A 180 29.93 -14.71 -7.10
N LYS A 181 30.44 -13.54 -6.69
CA LYS A 181 30.07 -12.93 -5.39
C LYS A 181 28.56 -12.70 -5.26
N ARG A 182 27.91 -12.26 -6.34
CA ARG A 182 26.45 -12.03 -6.41
C ARG A 182 25.62 -13.31 -6.58
N ALA A 183 26.28 -14.44 -6.78
CA ALA A 183 25.66 -15.75 -6.90
C ALA A 183 25.46 -16.43 -5.53
N VAL A 184 25.95 -15.82 -4.46
CA VAL A 184 25.78 -16.27 -3.09
C VAL A 184 24.94 -15.26 -2.31
N ARG A 185 24.03 -15.75 -1.46
CA ARG A 185 23.33 -14.94 -0.47
C ARG A 185 23.44 -15.58 0.89
N THR A 186 23.57 -14.76 1.91
CA THR A 186 23.60 -15.17 3.31
C THR A 186 22.47 -14.51 4.07
N ARG A 187 22.00 -15.15 5.14
CA ARG A 187 21.08 -14.56 6.12
C ARG A 187 21.34 -15.17 7.50
N GLY A 188 20.99 -14.43 8.55
CA GLY A 188 20.98 -14.96 9.90
C GLY A 188 19.92 -16.06 10.05
N CYS A 189 20.27 -17.05 10.85
CA CYS A 189 19.41 -18.04 11.47
C CYS A 189 19.82 -18.10 12.95
#